data_AF-A0AB74MCE7-F1
#
_entry.id   AF-A0AB74MCE7-F1
#
_cell.length_a   1.000
_cell.length_b   1.000
_cell.length_c   1.000
_cell.angle_alpha   90.00
_cell.angle_beta   90.00
_cell.angle_gamma   90.00
#
_symmetry.space_group_name_H-M   'P 1'
#
loop_
_entity.id
_entity.type
_entity.pdbx_description
1 polymer ?
#
loop_
_entity_poly.entity_id
_entity_poly.type
_entity_poly.pdbx_seq_one_letter_code
_entity_poly.pdbx_strand_id
1 'polypeptide(L)'
;MIQDLLIEAISHDRMHKKLNELNCYFYNRKHETQIRDELVVILNQISTLTALSEHPKLGIGAVDISLYNQSILTSEHNGNVATIEIKHHYPKDLLYRQVQEDIIFDISRVIVSPTTHFIHIIQQRTRINTPSFGQVKFLERDASDISTYVQCLEELSSFPSIFHKKSICIEVLGEIMSTYTFNVYSFDN
;
A
#
# COMPACT_ATOMS: atom_id res chain seq x y z
N MET A 1 -10.49 13.12 6.13
CA MET A 1 -10.01 13.81 4.90
C MET A 1 -8.69 13.17 4.45
N ILE A 2 -8.51 12.92 3.15
CA ILE A 2 -7.51 12.03 2.51
C ILE A 2 -7.49 10.58 3.00
N GLN A 3 -7.20 10.29 4.27
CA GLN A 3 -7.21 8.91 4.78
C GLN A 3 -8.56 8.22 4.52
N ASP A 4 -9.68 8.92 4.72
CA ASP A 4 -11.03 8.40 4.40
C ASP A 4 -11.22 8.13 2.90
N LEU A 5 -10.70 9.03 2.06
CA LEU A 5 -10.74 8.88 0.60
C LEU A 5 -9.93 7.65 0.15
N LEU A 6 -8.78 7.40 0.79
CA LEU A 6 -7.98 6.21 0.53
C LEU A 6 -8.72 4.94 0.96
N ILE A 7 -9.39 4.95 2.12
CA ILE A 7 -10.23 3.82 2.56
C ILE A 7 -11.38 3.60 1.57
N GLU A 8 -12.04 4.65 1.10
CA GLU A 8 -13.09 4.57 0.09
C GLU A 8 -12.57 3.99 -1.24
N ALA A 9 -11.42 4.45 -1.71
CA ALA A 9 -10.78 3.95 -2.93
C ALA A 9 -10.36 2.47 -2.80
N ILE A 10 -9.82 2.07 -1.65
CA ILE A 10 -9.46 0.67 -1.37
C ILE A 10 -10.71 -0.21 -1.33
N SER A 11 -11.81 0.29 -0.75
CA SER A 11 -13.08 -0.44 -0.62
C SER A 11 -13.86 -0.55 -1.94
N HIS A 12 -13.44 0.16 -2.98
CA HIS A 12 -14.17 0.24 -4.23
C HIS A 12 -14.22 -1.12 -4.97
N ASP A 13 -15.36 -1.46 -5.58
CA ASP A 13 -15.57 -2.74 -6.28
C ASP A 13 -14.48 -3.07 -7.30
N ARG A 14 -13.94 -2.04 -7.95
CA ARG A 14 -12.85 -2.18 -8.92
C ARG A 14 -11.55 -2.66 -8.28
N MET A 15 -11.24 -2.21 -7.07
CA MET A 15 -10.10 -2.72 -6.30
C MET A 15 -10.32 -4.19 -5.92
N HIS A 16 -11.53 -4.54 -5.47
CA HIS A 16 -11.86 -5.94 -5.15
C HIS A 16 -11.63 -6.87 -6.35
N LYS A 17 -12.12 -6.48 -7.53
CA LYS A 17 -11.88 -7.21 -8.78
C LYS A 17 -10.38 -7.33 -9.11
N LYS A 18 -9.63 -6.25 -8.97
CA LYS A 18 -8.17 -6.26 -9.21
C LYS A 18 -7.44 -7.22 -8.25
N LEU A 19 -7.77 -7.20 -6.97
CA LEU A 19 -7.17 -8.11 -5.97
C LEU A 19 -7.51 -9.57 -6.26
N ASN A 20 -8.73 -9.85 -6.75
CA ASN A 20 -9.12 -11.18 -7.17
C ASN A 20 -8.30 -11.66 -8.38
N GLU A 21 -8.14 -10.81 -9.40
CA GLU A 21 -7.26 -11.09 -10.54
C GLU A 21 -5.82 -11.38 -10.12
N LEU A 22 -5.26 -10.55 -9.22
CA LEU A 22 -3.91 -10.74 -8.69
C LEU A 22 -3.77 -12.06 -7.91
N ASN A 23 -4.83 -12.45 -7.18
CA ASN A 23 -4.85 -13.69 -6.41
C ASN A 23 -4.89 -14.96 -7.30
N CYS A 24 -5.41 -14.86 -8.52
CA CYS A 24 -5.39 -15.98 -9.48
C CYS A 24 -3.97 -16.36 -9.93
N TYR A 25 -2.98 -15.47 -9.79
CA TYR A 25 -1.59 -15.73 -10.21
C TYR A 25 -0.72 -16.12 -9.00
N PHE A 26 -0.22 -17.37 -8.99
CA PHE A 26 0.58 -17.93 -7.89
C PHE A 26 1.84 -17.12 -7.54
N TYR A 27 2.45 -16.47 -8.53
CA TYR A 27 3.61 -15.62 -8.32
C TYR A 27 3.56 -14.41 -9.24
N ASN A 28 3.49 -13.21 -8.67
CA ASN A 28 3.56 -11.97 -9.42
C ASN A 28 4.35 -10.94 -8.60
N ARG A 29 5.56 -10.63 -9.08
CA ARG A 29 6.52 -9.71 -8.44
C ARG A 29 6.08 -8.24 -8.45
N LYS A 30 4.91 -7.92 -9.04
CA LYS A 30 4.46 -6.54 -9.29
C LYS A 30 3.08 -6.26 -8.69
N HIS A 31 2.74 -6.88 -7.55
CA HIS A 31 1.47 -6.64 -6.86
C HIS A 31 1.34 -5.18 -6.42
N GLU A 32 2.37 -4.64 -5.76
CA GLU A 32 2.43 -3.25 -5.30
C GLU A 32 2.12 -2.26 -6.43
N THR A 33 2.82 -2.38 -7.56
CA THR A 33 2.63 -1.52 -8.74
C THR A 33 1.21 -1.61 -9.30
N GLN A 34 0.64 -2.81 -9.39
CA GLN A 34 -0.71 -2.99 -9.93
C GLN A 34 -1.79 -2.44 -8.98
N ILE A 35 -1.61 -2.59 -7.67
CA ILE A 35 -2.52 -2.02 -6.67
C ILE A 35 -2.41 -0.49 -6.69
N ARG A 36 -1.20 0.07 -6.78
CA ARG A 36 -0.97 1.51 -6.93
C ARG A 36 -1.68 2.07 -8.16
N ASP A 37 -1.48 1.48 -9.33
CA ASP A 37 -2.06 1.96 -10.57
C ASP A 37 -3.60 1.91 -10.52
N GLU A 38 -4.15 0.87 -9.89
CA GLU A 38 -5.58 0.76 -9.66
C GLU A 38 -6.12 1.83 -8.70
N LEU A 39 -5.40 2.12 -7.61
CA LEU A 39 -5.73 3.23 -6.71
C LEU A 39 -5.75 4.56 -7.45
N VAL A 40 -4.77 4.84 -8.31
CA VAL A 40 -4.74 6.09 -9.10
C VAL A 40 -5.98 6.21 -9.98
N VAL A 41 -6.38 5.13 -10.64
CA VAL A 41 -7.60 5.15 -11.47
C VAL A 41 -8.84 5.42 -10.62
N ILE A 42 -9.00 4.70 -9.51
CA ILE A 42 -10.17 4.84 -8.64
C ILE A 42 -10.23 6.24 -8.01
N LEU A 43 -9.11 6.74 -7.48
CA LEU A 43 -9.05 8.07 -6.85
C LEU A 43 -9.45 9.18 -7.83
N ASN A 44 -9.02 9.10 -9.09
CA ASN A 44 -9.44 10.05 -10.14
C ASN A 44 -10.91 9.89 -10.57
N GLN A 45 -11.56 8.77 -10.23
CA GLN A 45 -12.98 8.55 -10.51
C GLN A 45 -13.89 9.04 -9.38
N ILE A 46 -13.49 8.86 -8.13
CA ILE A 46 -14.33 9.13 -6.95
C ILE A 46 -14.06 10.49 -6.30
N SER A 47 -13.00 11.19 -6.70
CA SER A 47 -12.59 12.46 -6.11
C SER A 47 -12.47 13.57 -7.16
N THR A 48 -12.60 14.82 -6.70
CA THR A 48 -12.23 16.01 -7.48
C THR A 48 -10.73 16.30 -7.46
N LEU A 49 -9.97 15.60 -6.61
CA LEU A 49 -8.51 15.65 -6.60
C LEU A 49 -7.95 14.88 -7.79
N THR A 50 -6.77 15.32 -8.27
CA THR A 50 -6.02 14.58 -9.28
C THR A 50 -4.98 13.70 -8.62
N ALA A 51 -5.09 12.39 -8.83
CA ALA A 51 -4.08 11.43 -8.43
C ALA A 51 -3.10 11.16 -9.59
N LEU A 52 -1.80 11.30 -9.33
CA LEU A 52 -0.74 10.99 -10.28
C LEU A 52 0.20 9.94 -9.68
N SER A 53 0.61 8.95 -10.47
CA SER A 53 1.73 8.09 -10.12
C SER A 53 3.04 8.73 -10.56
N GLU A 54 4.07 8.74 -9.71
CA GLU A 54 5.35 9.38 -10.02
C GLU A 54 6.40 8.40 -10.55
N HIS A 55 5.99 7.42 -11.37
CA HIS A 55 6.90 6.42 -11.94
C HIS A 55 7.37 6.78 -13.37
N PRO A 56 8.67 6.65 -13.70
CA PRO A 56 9.78 6.28 -12.82
C PRO A 56 10.12 7.40 -11.83
N LYS A 57 10.48 7.01 -10.60
CA LYS A 57 10.88 7.94 -9.53
C LYS A 57 12.07 8.77 -10.02
N LEU A 58 11.86 10.03 -10.40
CA LEU A 58 12.90 10.89 -10.98
C LEU A 58 13.86 11.40 -9.90
N GLY A 59 14.70 10.52 -9.34
CA GLY A 59 15.95 10.79 -8.60
C GLY A 59 15.90 11.68 -7.35
N ILE A 60 14.88 12.50 -7.16
CA ILE A 60 14.80 13.62 -6.23
C ILE A 60 13.41 13.61 -5.59
N GLY A 61 13.07 12.51 -4.89
CA GLY A 61 11.93 12.51 -3.97
C GLY A 61 10.57 12.17 -4.57
N ALA A 62 10.49 11.15 -5.42
CA ALA A 62 9.20 10.69 -5.90
C ALA A 62 8.54 9.67 -4.96
N VAL A 63 7.26 9.89 -4.65
CA VAL A 63 6.41 8.96 -3.91
C VAL A 63 5.60 8.09 -4.88
N ASP A 64 4.91 7.05 -4.40
CA ASP A 64 4.13 6.21 -5.31
C ASP A 64 2.93 6.94 -5.93
N ILE A 65 2.24 7.76 -5.13
CA ILE A 65 1.09 8.57 -5.57
C ILE A 65 1.16 9.97 -4.96
N SER A 66 0.90 11.00 -5.77
CA SER A 66 0.65 12.37 -5.30
C SER A 66 -0.77 12.80 -5.64
N LEU A 67 -1.44 13.46 -4.69
CA LEU A 67 -2.78 14.02 -4.82
C LEU A 67 -2.73 15.54 -4.89
N TYR A 68 -3.34 16.11 -5.93
CA TYR A 68 -3.39 17.54 -6.15
C TYR A 68 -4.82 18.06 -6.12
N ASN A 69 -4.99 19.25 -5.55
CA ASN A 69 -6.21 20.02 -5.72
C ASN A 69 -6.07 20.96 -6.91
N GLN A 70 -6.74 20.64 -8.02
CA GLN A 70 -6.69 21.44 -9.25
C GLN A 70 -7.17 22.89 -9.04
N SER A 71 -8.05 23.13 -8.07
CA SER A 71 -8.53 24.49 -7.77
C SER A 71 -7.50 25.39 -7.08
N ILE A 72 -6.37 24.81 -6.61
CA ILE A 72 -5.28 25.52 -5.94
C ILE A 72 -4.05 25.64 -6.86
N LEU A 73 -4.18 25.36 -8.16
CA LEU A 73 -3.11 25.53 -9.15
C LEU A 73 -2.86 27.02 -9.47
N THR A 74 -2.47 27.80 -8.46
CA THR A 74 -1.86 29.12 -8.61
C THR A 74 -0.37 29.00 -8.29
N SER A 75 0.47 29.70 -9.06
CA SER A 75 1.94 29.58 -9.12
C SER A 75 2.74 29.73 -7.81
N GLU A 76 2.08 29.98 -6.68
CA GLU A 76 2.72 30.22 -5.38
C GLU A 76 2.50 29.08 -4.36
N HIS A 77 1.57 28.16 -4.62
CA HIS A 77 1.33 26.99 -3.79
C HIS A 77 1.37 25.75 -4.66
N ASN A 78 2.36 24.89 -4.42
CA ASN A 78 2.35 23.53 -4.95
C ASN A 78 1.06 22.88 -4.41
N GLY A 79 -0.02 22.85 -5.21
CA GLY A 79 -1.36 22.38 -4.82
C GLY A 79 -1.45 20.90 -4.44
N ASN A 80 -0.34 20.29 -4.03
CA ASN A 80 -0.21 18.97 -3.46
C ASN A 80 -0.86 18.96 -2.07
N VAL A 81 -1.84 18.07 -1.91
CA VAL A 81 -2.58 17.88 -0.65
C VAL A 81 -2.23 16.57 0.03
N ALA A 82 -1.58 15.63 -0.67
CA ALA A 82 -1.05 14.41 -0.07
C ALA A 82 -0.01 13.72 -0.97
N THR A 83 1.06 13.26 -0.35
CA THR A 83 2.05 12.33 -0.88
C THR A 83 1.88 10.97 -0.21
N ILE A 84 1.83 9.90 -0.99
CA ILE A 84 1.50 8.55 -0.52
C ILE A 84 2.58 7.56 -0.97
N GLU A 85 3.17 6.85 -0.02
CA GLU A 85 4.02 5.67 -0.29
C GLU A 85 3.22 4.39 -0.04
N ILE A 86 3.50 3.34 -0.81
CA ILE A 86 2.80 2.07 -0.74
C ILE A 86 3.83 0.96 -0.57
N LYS A 87 3.55 0.01 0.34
CA LYS A 87 4.39 -1.18 0.51
C LYS A 87 3.58 -2.44 0.62
N HIS A 88 3.94 -3.46 -0.17
CA HIS A 88 3.35 -4.79 -0.12
C HIS A 88 4.31 -5.83 0.45
N HIS A 89 3.84 -6.57 1.46
CA HIS A 89 4.62 -7.61 2.13
C HIS A 89 3.78 -8.84 2.49
N TYR A 90 4.46 -9.98 2.68
CA TYR A 90 3.91 -11.08 3.46
C TYR A 90 4.25 -10.89 4.95
N PRO A 91 3.44 -11.42 5.89
CA PRO A 91 3.62 -11.17 7.32
C PRO A 91 5.03 -11.40 7.84
N LYS A 92 5.63 -12.55 7.55
CA LYS A 92 6.98 -12.89 8.04
C LYS A 92 8.10 -12.05 7.40
N ASP A 93 7.84 -11.38 6.28
CA ASP A 93 8.84 -10.51 5.65
C ASP A 93 9.18 -9.31 6.54
N LEU A 94 8.24 -8.88 7.38
CA LEU A 94 8.42 -7.76 8.31
C LEU A 94 9.41 -8.07 9.44
N LEU A 95 9.83 -9.33 9.63
CA LEU A 95 10.90 -9.68 10.57
C LEU A 95 12.30 -9.43 10.00
N TYR A 96 12.42 -9.24 8.68
CA TYR A 96 13.72 -8.96 8.08
C TYR A 96 14.08 -7.49 8.29
N ARG A 97 15.21 -7.26 8.95
CA ARG A 97 15.74 -5.92 9.21
C ARG A 97 15.80 -5.05 7.95
N GLN A 98 16.25 -5.60 6.82
CA GLN A 98 16.30 -4.84 5.56
C GLN A 98 14.92 -4.35 5.11
N VAL A 99 13.88 -5.19 5.25
CA VAL A 99 12.50 -4.81 4.89
C VAL A 99 12.02 -3.67 5.79
N GLN A 100 12.29 -3.76 7.09
CA GLN A 100 11.96 -2.71 8.04
C GLN A 100 12.70 -1.40 7.69
N GLU A 101 14.02 -1.47 7.47
CA GLU A 101 14.84 -0.31 7.10
C GLU A 101 14.38 0.34 5.79
N ASP A 102 13.98 -0.45 4.79
CA ASP A 102 13.45 0.05 3.53
C ASP A 102 12.11 0.80 3.73
N ILE A 103 11.19 0.25 4.53
CA ILE A 103 9.92 0.91 4.88
C ILE A 103 10.19 2.22 5.61
N ILE A 104 11.03 2.18 6.66
CA ILE A 104 11.40 3.37 7.44
C ILE A 104 12.01 4.43 6.53
N PHE A 105 12.92 4.05 5.64
CA PHE A 105 13.52 4.97 4.70
C PHE A 105 12.48 5.61 3.78
N ASP A 106 11.53 4.85 3.25
CA ASP A 106 10.49 5.41 2.37
C ASP A 106 9.54 6.38 3.09
N ILE A 107 9.12 6.08 4.33
CA ILE A 107 8.19 6.95 5.08
C ILE A 107 8.88 8.15 5.74
N SER A 108 10.19 8.11 5.98
CA SER A 108 10.97 9.20 6.62
C SER A 108 11.71 10.10 5.64
N ARG A 109 11.58 9.86 4.32
CA ARG A 109 12.25 10.66 3.28
C ARG A 109 11.79 12.12 3.30
N VAL A 110 12.76 13.03 3.32
CA VAL A 110 12.57 14.49 3.16
C VAL A 110 13.43 14.96 2.00
N ILE A 111 12.96 14.82 0.76
CA ILE A 111 13.75 15.23 -0.43
C ILE A 111 13.08 16.40 -1.19
N VAL A 112 11.75 16.37 -1.39
CA VAL A 112 11.00 17.48 -2.04
C VAL A 112 9.66 17.76 -1.35
N SER A 113 8.94 16.71 -0.95
CA SER A 113 7.78 16.80 -0.07
C SER A 113 7.79 15.57 0.84
N PRO A 114 7.59 15.71 2.16
CA PRO A 114 7.58 14.57 3.07
C PRO A 114 6.42 13.64 2.74
N THR A 115 6.59 12.34 2.97
CA THR A 115 5.49 11.36 2.88
C THR A 115 4.44 11.71 3.93
N THR A 116 3.24 12.08 3.49
CA THR A 116 2.13 12.43 4.39
C THR A 116 1.29 11.20 4.78
N HIS A 117 1.24 10.21 3.88
CA HIS A 117 0.43 9.02 4.03
C HIS A 117 1.23 7.78 3.62
N PHE A 118 0.96 6.67 4.28
CA PHE A 118 1.57 5.39 3.97
C PHE A 118 0.51 4.30 3.91
N ILE A 119 0.50 3.50 2.85
CA ILE A 119 -0.39 2.34 2.70
C ILE A 119 0.46 1.08 2.83
N HIS A 120 0.37 0.44 3.99
CA HIS A 120 1.01 -0.83 4.23
C HIS A 120 0.04 -1.97 3.94
N ILE A 121 0.34 -2.75 2.92
CA ILE A 121 -0.45 -3.87 2.43
C ILE A 121 0.19 -5.17 2.90
N ILE A 122 -0.49 -5.88 3.79
CA ILE A 122 -0.07 -7.20 4.25
C ILE A 122 -1.00 -8.23 3.64
N GLN A 123 -0.42 -9.15 2.88
CA GLN A 123 -1.17 -10.24 2.27
C GLN A 123 -0.95 -11.53 3.05
N GLN A 124 -2.00 -12.06 3.66
CA GLN A 124 -2.04 -13.44 4.15
C GLN A 124 -2.61 -14.35 3.07
N ARG A 125 -1.96 -15.48 2.82
CA ARG A 125 -2.45 -16.54 1.92
C ARG A 125 -2.68 -17.84 2.68
N THR A 126 -3.80 -18.47 2.40
CA THR A 126 -4.09 -19.83 2.83
C THR A 126 -4.35 -20.67 1.59
N ARG A 127 -3.52 -21.69 1.39
CA ARG A 127 -3.72 -22.64 0.31
C ARG A 127 -4.94 -23.51 0.63
N ILE A 128 -5.99 -23.40 -0.18
CA ILE A 128 -7.19 -24.24 -0.03
C ILE A 128 -7.01 -25.52 -0.82
N ASN A 129 -6.50 -25.41 -2.05
CA ASN A 129 -6.26 -26.53 -2.95
C ASN A 129 -4.80 -26.58 -3.42
N THR A 130 -4.36 -27.77 -3.82
CA THR A 130 -3.11 -27.90 -4.56
C THR A 130 -3.33 -27.44 -6.00
N PRO A 131 -2.59 -26.41 -6.50
CA PRO A 131 -2.67 -26.04 -7.91
C PRO A 131 -2.47 -27.25 -8.79
N SER A 132 -3.28 -27.33 -9.85
CA SER A 132 -3.20 -28.39 -10.86
C SER A 132 -1.99 -28.22 -11.80
N PHE A 133 -1.31 -27.08 -11.77
CA PHE A 133 -0.20 -26.74 -12.67
C PHE A 133 1.09 -26.40 -11.92
N GLY A 134 2.16 -27.12 -12.26
CA GLY A 134 3.53 -26.84 -11.84
C GLY A 134 3.85 -27.23 -10.39
N GLN A 135 5.09 -27.66 -10.16
CA GLN A 135 5.64 -27.85 -8.80
C GLN A 135 6.07 -26.51 -8.19
N VAL A 136 5.21 -25.48 -8.27
CA VAL A 136 5.54 -24.17 -7.71
C VAL A 136 5.45 -24.28 -6.19
N LYS A 137 6.58 -24.07 -5.51
CA LYS A 137 6.59 -24.01 -4.04
C LYS A 137 5.73 -22.83 -3.61
N PHE A 138 4.62 -23.13 -2.95
CA PHE A 138 3.85 -22.15 -2.21
C PHE A 138 4.77 -21.53 -1.14
N LEU A 139 4.97 -20.21 -1.19
CA LEU A 139 5.81 -19.51 -0.23
C LEU A 139 5.02 -19.34 1.06
N GLU A 140 5.23 -20.22 2.04
CA GLU A 140 4.61 -20.16 3.38
C GLU A 140 5.23 -19.04 4.24
N ARG A 141 5.19 -17.82 3.73
CA ARG A 141 5.61 -16.60 4.44
C ARG A 141 4.49 -15.98 5.26
N ASP A 142 3.33 -16.64 5.28
CA ASP A 142 2.15 -16.24 6.03
C ASP A 142 2.28 -16.54 7.52
N ALA A 143 1.47 -15.81 8.29
CA ALA A 143 1.27 -16.01 9.72
C ALA A 143 -0.23 -15.96 10.01
N SER A 144 -0.66 -16.62 11.08
CA SER A 144 -2.07 -16.63 11.51
C SER A 144 -2.52 -15.28 12.07
N ASP A 145 -1.60 -14.54 12.68
CA ASP A 145 -1.83 -13.21 13.23
C ASP A 145 -0.79 -12.23 12.66
N ILE A 146 -1.25 -11.16 12.01
CA ILE A 146 -0.40 -10.11 11.46
C ILE A 146 -0.11 -8.99 12.46
N SER A 147 -0.89 -8.92 13.54
CA SER A 147 -0.88 -7.79 14.48
C SER A 147 0.48 -7.63 15.12
N THR A 148 1.10 -8.74 15.55
CA THR A 148 2.46 -8.73 16.11
C THR A 148 3.50 -8.21 15.11
N TYR A 149 3.41 -8.60 13.84
CA TYR A 149 4.37 -8.18 12.82
C TYR A 149 4.26 -6.69 12.50
N VAL A 150 3.02 -6.18 12.43
CA VAL A 150 2.75 -4.74 12.28
C VAL A 150 3.26 -3.98 13.51
N GLN A 151 2.95 -4.47 14.71
CA GLN A 151 3.37 -3.85 15.96
C GLN A 151 4.90 -3.77 16.07
N CYS A 152 5.62 -4.84 15.70
CA CYS A 152 7.09 -4.82 15.69
C CYS A 152 7.67 -3.72 14.77
N LEU A 153 7.01 -3.40 13.66
CA LEU A 153 7.41 -2.28 12.78
C LEU A 153 7.09 -0.93 13.43
N GLU A 154 5.88 -0.79 13.99
CA GLU A 154 5.39 0.44 14.63
C GLU A 154 6.15 0.81 15.91
N GLU A 155 6.70 -0.17 16.61
CA GLU A 155 7.50 0.02 17.84
C GLU A 155 8.98 0.36 17.57
N LEU A 156 9.42 0.33 16.32
CA LEU A 156 10.77 0.78 15.97
C LEU A 156 10.90 2.27 16.31
N SER A 157 11.98 2.64 16.99
CA SER A 157 12.26 4.04 17.36
C SER A 157 12.35 5.00 16.16
N SER A 158 12.55 4.45 14.96
CA SER A 158 12.64 5.20 13.70
C SER A 158 11.31 5.29 12.95
N PHE A 159 10.26 4.58 13.40
CA PHE A 159 8.92 4.75 12.86
C PHE A 159 8.34 6.07 13.38
N PRO A 160 7.57 6.83 12.57
CA PRO A 160 6.94 8.07 13.02
C PRO A 160 6.16 7.86 14.32
N SER A 161 6.43 8.68 15.34
CA SER A 161 5.85 8.52 16.68
C SER A 161 4.42 9.06 16.80
N ILE A 162 4.03 9.98 15.92
CA ILE A 162 2.69 10.56 15.86
C ILE A 162 2.07 10.16 14.51
N PHE A 163 1.05 9.31 14.56
CA PHE A 163 0.31 8.87 13.39
C PHE A 163 -1.12 8.49 13.73
N HIS A 164 -1.99 8.54 12.72
CA HIS A 164 -3.31 7.92 12.77
C HIS A 164 -3.35 6.75 11.79
N LYS A 165 -3.87 5.60 12.23
CA LYS A 165 -4.00 4.37 11.43
C LYS A 165 -5.46 3.99 11.26
N LYS A 166 -5.88 3.72 10.02
CA LYS A 166 -7.13 3.01 9.68
C LYS A 166 -6.80 1.73 8.95
N SER A 167 -7.54 0.67 9.25
CA SER A 167 -7.31 -0.64 8.66
C SER A 167 -8.56 -1.14 7.95
N ILE A 168 -8.39 -1.71 6.78
CA ILE A 168 -9.44 -2.44 6.06
C ILE A 168 -8.90 -3.76 5.54
N CYS A 169 -9.72 -4.80 5.63
CA CYS A 169 -9.40 -6.13 5.14
C CYS A 169 -10.27 -6.46 3.93
N ILE A 170 -9.65 -6.98 2.87
CA ILE A 170 -10.34 -7.50 1.71
C ILE A 170 -9.96 -8.97 1.53
N GLU A 171 -10.99 -9.81 1.56
CA GLU A 171 -10.85 -11.24 1.29
C GLU A 171 -11.20 -11.54 -0.17
N VAL A 172 -10.37 -12.36 -0.80
CA VAL A 172 -10.61 -12.89 -2.14
C VAL A 172 -10.42 -14.41 -2.14
N LEU A 173 -11.34 -15.08 -2.83
CA LEU A 173 -11.45 -16.53 -2.86
C LEU A 173 -10.99 -17.09 -4.21
N GLY A 174 -10.22 -18.17 -4.17
CA GLY A 174 -9.73 -18.89 -5.35
C GLY A 174 -9.11 -20.23 -4.93
N GLU A 175 -8.20 -20.77 -5.75
CA GLU A 175 -7.39 -21.94 -5.33
C GLU A 175 -6.52 -21.63 -4.09
N ILE A 176 -6.17 -20.35 -3.95
CA ILE A 176 -5.62 -19.72 -2.75
C ILE A 176 -6.66 -18.74 -2.23
N MET A 177 -6.94 -18.80 -0.92
CA MET A 177 -7.65 -17.74 -0.22
C MET A 177 -6.62 -16.68 0.19
N SER A 178 -6.86 -15.42 -0.16
CA SER A 178 -6.02 -14.31 0.29
C SER A 178 -6.82 -13.31 1.10
N THR A 179 -6.23 -12.86 2.21
CA THR A 179 -6.69 -11.71 2.98
C THR A 179 -5.67 -10.59 2.80
N TYR A 180 -6.08 -9.50 2.17
CA TYR A 180 -5.28 -8.29 2.04
C TYR A 180 -5.68 -7.33 3.15
N THR A 181 -4.78 -7.07 4.08
CA THR A 181 -4.96 -6.04 5.11
C THR A 181 -4.24 -4.78 4.66
N PHE A 182 -5.00 -3.70 4.49
CA PHE A 182 -4.49 -2.37 4.18
C PHE A 182 -4.47 -1.54 5.47
N ASN A 183 -3.29 -1.26 6.00
CA ASN A 183 -3.10 -0.28 7.06
C ASN A 183 -2.75 1.06 6.41
N VAL A 184 -3.67 2.02 6.50
CA VAL A 184 -3.52 3.37 5.95
C VAL A 184 -3.13 4.31 7.08
N TYR A 185 -1.90 4.80 7.04
CA TYR A 185 -1.34 5.76 7.99
C TYR A 185 -1.46 7.17 7.43
N SER A 186 -1.76 8.12 8.30
CA SER A 186 -1.49 9.55 8.09
C SER A 186 -0.50 10.01 9.16
N PHE A 187 0.52 10.73 8.73
CA PHE A 187 1.54 11.30 9.61
C PHE A 187 1.25 12.77 9.83
N ASP A 188 1.30 13.20 11.10
CA ASP A 188 1.24 14.61 11.44
C ASP A 188 2.65 15.18 11.22
N ASN A 189 2.81 15.97 10.16
CA ASN A 189 4.05 16.71 9.88
C ASN A 189 4.07 18.04 10.64
#